data_AF-A0A537X9D8-F1
#
_entry.id   AF-A0A537X9D8-F1
#
_cell.length_a   1.000
_cell.length_b   1.000
_cell.length_c   1.000
_cell.angle_alpha   90.00
_cell.angle_beta   90.00
_cell.angle_gamma   90.00
#
_symmetry.space_group_name_H-M   'P 1'
#
loop_
_entity.id
_entity.type
_entity.pdbx_description
1 polymer ?
#
loop_
_entity_poly.entity_id
_entity_poly.type
_entity_poly.pdbx_seq_one_letter_code
_entity_poly.pdbx_strand_id
1 'polypeptide(L)' 'MTDSLDELIDRLERAAEQLRSGELSADGAASLVEDCAGLASEAATELERLAQAGAHDPPPGQEPLL' A
#
# COMPACT_ATOMS: atom_id res chain seq x y z
N MET A 1 -9.90 -6.18 -6.85
CA MET A 1 -8.62 -6.71 -6.30
C MET A 1 -7.61 -5.58 -6.09
N THR A 2 -7.73 -4.43 -6.78
CA THR A 2 -7.04 -3.18 -6.42
C THR A 2 -7.69 -2.45 -5.24
N ASP A 3 -8.94 -2.77 -4.89
CA ASP A 3 -9.71 -2.12 -3.81
C ASP A 3 -8.94 -2.04 -2.48
N SER A 4 -8.19 -3.08 -2.11
CA SER A 4 -7.38 -3.07 -0.88
C SER A 4 -6.20 -2.10 -0.96
N LEU A 5 -5.62 -1.90 -2.15
CA LEU A 5 -4.57 -0.91 -2.35
C LEU A 5 -5.14 0.51 -2.37
N ASP A 6 -6.29 0.70 -3.00
CA ASP A 6 -7.02 1.98 -3.02
C ASP A 6 -7.40 2.41 -1.60
N GLU A 7 -7.87 1.48 -0.74
CA GLU A 7 -8.12 1.75 0.67
C GLU A 7 -6.87 2.18 1.46
N LEU A 8 -5.71 1.58 1.16
CA LEU A 8 -4.44 1.93 1.80
C LEU A 8 -3.96 3.31 1.38
N ILE A 9 -4.13 3.66 0.10
CA ILE A 9 -3.82 4.98 -0.45
C ILE A 9 -4.71 6.04 0.21
N ASP A 10 -6.03 5.82 0.27
CA ASP A 10 -6.98 6.73 0.91
C ASP A 10 -6.61 7.02 2.38
N ARG A 11 -6.18 5.99 3.11
CA ARG A 11 -5.73 6.15 4.51
C ARG A 11 -4.44 6.96 4.61
N LEU A 12 -3.48 6.71 3.74
CA LEU A 12 -2.22 7.46 3.67
C LEU A 12 -2.46 8.93 3.34
N GLU A 13 -3.35 9.23 2.39
CA GLU A 13 -3.68 10.61 2.01
C GLU A 13 -4.30 11.37 3.17
N ARG A 14 -5.25 10.76 3.89
CA ARG A 14 -5.87 11.37 5.07
C ARG A 14 -4.89 11.60 6.21
N ALA A 15 -3.96 10.67 6.44
CA ALA A 15 -2.92 10.84 7.45
C ALA A 15 -1.94 11.97 7.06
N ALA A 16 -1.55 12.03 5.79
CA ALA A 16 -0.69 13.09 5.29
C ALA A 16 -1.37 14.47 5.34
N GLU A 17 -2.68 14.54 5.09
CA GLU A 17 -3.46 15.77 5.19
C GLU A 17 -3.56 16.27 6.64
N GLN A 18 -3.81 15.36 7.60
CA GLN A 18 -3.76 15.67 9.02
C GLN A 18 -2.37 16.17 9.46
N LEU A 19 -1.29 15.56 8.97
CA LEU A 19 0.06 16.01 9.28
C LEU A 19 0.34 17.42 8.72
N ARG A 20 -0.13 17.71 7.50
CA ARG A 20 0.01 19.02 6.85
C ARG A 20 -0.85 20.11 7.48
N SER A 21 -1.93 19.75 8.18
CA SER A 21 -2.78 20.73 8.89
C SER A 21 -1.98 21.53 9.92
N GLY A 22 -0.95 20.91 10.51
CA GLY A 22 -0.16 21.52 11.59
C GLY A 22 -0.91 21.65 12.92
N GLU A 23 -2.12 21.08 13.03
CA GLU A 23 -2.95 21.15 14.25
C GLU A 23 -2.61 20.06 15.29
N LEU A 24 -1.72 19.13 14.93
CA LEU A 24 -1.29 18.03 15.78
C LEU A 24 -0.21 18.47 16.78
N SER A 25 -0.28 17.93 18.00
CA SER A 25 0.83 17.99 18.94
C SER A 25 2.04 17.19 18.42
N ALA A 26 3.23 17.41 19.00
CA ALA A 26 4.44 16.69 18.60
C ALA A 26 4.29 15.17 18.75
N ASP A 27 3.75 14.68 19.87
CA ASP A 27 3.44 13.26 20.09
C ASP A 27 2.38 12.76 19.09
N GLY A 28 1.33 13.54 18.82
CA GLY A 28 0.29 13.17 17.86
C GLY A 28 0.83 13.05 16.44
N ALA A 29 1.72 13.97 16.04
CA ALA A 29 2.41 13.93 14.76
C ALA A 29 3.37 12.74 14.66
N ALA A 30 4.11 12.42 15.73
CA ALA A 30 5.00 11.26 15.77
C ALA A 30 4.21 9.95 15.59
N SER A 31 3.13 9.77 16.35
CA SER A 31 2.25 8.60 16.22
C SER A 31 1.67 8.49 14.81
N LEU A 32 1.25 9.60 14.22
CA LEU A 32 0.69 9.59 12.87
C LEU A 32 1.72 9.24 11.78
N VAL A 33 2.99 9.64 11.97
CA VAL A 33 4.09 9.26 11.07
C VAL A 33 4.40 7.76 11.19
N GLU A 34 4.36 7.19 12.39
CA GLU A 34 4.49 5.74 12.60
C GLU A 34 3.36 4.98 11.92
N ASP A 35 2.12 5.46 12.05
CA ASP A 35 0.96 4.89 11.35
C ASP A 35 1.13 4.97 9.82
N CYS A 36 1.62 6.10 9.29
CA CYS A 36 1.96 6.23 7.87
C CYS A 36 2.99 5.19 7.42
N ALA A 37 4.02 4.95 8.22
CA ALA A 37 5.04 3.95 7.91
C ALA A 37 4.45 2.52 7.89
N GLY A 38 3.54 2.23 8.82
CA GLY A 38 2.79 0.96 8.84
C GLY A 38 1.96 0.76 7.57
N LEU A 39 1.16 1.77 7.19
CA LEU A 39 0.33 1.75 5.98
C LEU A 39 1.18 1.58 4.70
N ALA A 40 2.32 2.26 4.62
CA ALA A 40 3.23 2.14 3.49
C ALA A 40 3.84 0.72 3.35
N SER A 41 4.18 0.10 4.48
CA SER A 41 4.68 -1.28 4.51
C SER A 41 3.61 -2.29 4.06
N GLU A 42 2.36 -2.07 4.48
CA GLU A 42 1.22 -2.90 4.10
C GLU A 42 0.91 -2.78 2.59
N ALA A 43 0.95 -1.55 2.06
CA ALA A 43 0.79 -1.29 0.64
C ALA A 43 1.90 -1.93 -0.21
N ALA A 44 3.16 -1.87 0.25
CA ALA A 44 4.28 -2.52 -0.42
C ALA A 44 4.10 -4.05 -0.48
N THR A 45 3.63 -4.65 0.62
CA THR A 45 3.33 -6.09 0.69
C THR A 45 2.22 -6.47 -0.28
N GLU A 46 1.17 -5.67 -0.39
CA GLU A 46 0.08 -5.93 -1.32
C GLU A 46 0.50 -5.77 -2.78
N LEU A 47 1.31 -4.75 -3.10
CA LEU A 47 1.90 -4.56 -4.43
C LEU A 47 2.75 -5.76 -4.85
N GLU A 48 3.60 -6.27 -3.96
CA GLU A 48 4.40 -7.48 -4.22
C GLU A 48 3.50 -8.69 -4.49
N ARG A 49 2.45 -8.89 -3.69
CA ARG A 49 1.47 -9.97 -3.89
C ARG A 49 0.81 -9.89 -5.28
N LEU A 50 0.38 -8.70 -5.68
CA LEU A 50 -0.24 -8.44 -6.98
C LEU A 50 0.74 -8.69 -8.13
N ALA A 51 2.00 -8.25 -7.98
CA ALA A 51 3.04 -8.45 -8.98
C ALA A 51 3.34 -9.95 -9.18
N GLN A 52 3.44 -10.72 -8.09
CA GLN A 52 3.65 -12.17 -8.15
C GLN A 52 2.48 -12.91 -8.77
N ALA A 53 1.24 -12.52 -8.44
CA ALA A 53 0.04 -13.10 -9.03
C ALA A 53 -0.02 -12.88 -10.54
N GLY A 54 0.35 -11.68 -11.02
CA GLY A 54 0.41 -11.38 -12.46
C GLY A 54 1.57 -12.08 -13.18
N ALA A 55 2.68 -12.35 -12.49
CA ALA A 55 3.82 -13.07 -13.06
C ALA A 55 3.60 -14.59 -13.19
N HIS A 56 2.62 -15.14 -12.47
CA HIS A 56 2.31 -16.58 -12.49
C HIS A 56 1.36 -16.99 -13.62
N ASP A 57 0.83 -16.03 -14.38
CA ASP A 57 0.04 -16.33 -15.57
C ASP A 57 1.02 -16.64 -16.73
N PRO A 58 1.08 -17.88 -17.24
CA PRO A 58 1.97 -18.20 -18.34
C PRO A 58 1.57 -17.34 -19.56
N PRO A 59 2.54 -16.69 -20.23
CA PRO A 59 2.23 -15.94 -21.44
C PRO A 59 1.52 -16.86 -22.45
N PRO A 60 0.49 -16.38 -23.15
CA PRO A 60 -0.29 -17.21 -24.07
C PRO A 60 0.65 -17.85 -25.11
N GLY A 61 0.60 -19.18 -25.21
CA GLY A 61 1.48 -19.97 -26.09
C GLY A 61 2.67 -20.64 -25.41
N GLN A 62 2.81 -20.56 -24.09
CA GLN A 62 3.80 -21.34 -23.32
C GLN A 62 3.16 -22.43 -22.45
N GLU A 63 2.39 -23.30 -23.09
CA GLU A 63 1.97 -24.56 -22.46
C GLU A 63 3.22 -25.46 -22.29
N PRO A 64 3.39 -26.09 -21.10
CA PRO A 64 4.50 -27.01 -20.89
C PRO A 64 4.38 -28.19 -21.86
N LEU A 65 5.41 -28.39 -22.68
CA LEU A 65 5.53 -29.55 -23.55
C LEU A 65 5.67 -30.81 -22.68
N LEU A 66 4.57 -31.53 -22.54
CA LEU A 66 4.50 -32.89 -22.00
C LEU A 66 5.28 -33.88 -22.88
#